data_AF-A0A094ZHZ9-F1
#
_entry.id   AF-A0A094ZHZ9-F1
#
_cell.length_a   1.000
_cell.length_b   1.000
_cell.length_c   1.000
_cell.angle_alpha   90.00
_cell.angle_beta   90.00
_cell.angle_gamma   90.00
#
_symmetry.space_group_name_H-M   'P 1'
#
loop_
_entity.id
_entity.type
_entity.pdbx_description
1 polymer ?
#
loop_
_entity_poly.entity_id
_entity_poly.type
_entity_poly.pdbx_seq_one_letter_code
_entity_poly.pdbx_strand_id
1 'polypeptide(L)'
;MRAGDVLVVTKPDRLARSTADLLRLVEEVKAKGCGLIVLSMNGMTLDTTSPTSKMMLTMLAAVAEFERDIMKERQREGIAKAKAEGRYKGRKPTARSQAEQVQTLVAEGVSATEIAKRLGMGRTSVYRCLSESSPT
;
A
#
# COMPACT_ATOMS: atom_id res chain seq x y z
N MET A 1 23.58 -18.56 0.12
CA MET A 1 24.62 -18.27 -0.88
C MET A 1 25.97 -18.43 -0.20
N ARG A 2 26.87 -19.11 -0.88
CA ARG A 2 28.28 -19.33 -0.51
C ARG A 2 29.15 -18.42 -1.38
N ALA A 3 30.36 -18.12 -0.90
CA ALA A 3 31.30 -17.33 -1.68
C ALA A 3 31.51 -17.93 -3.08
N GLY A 4 31.51 -17.09 -4.11
CA GLY A 4 31.56 -17.48 -5.52
C GLY A 4 30.19 -17.65 -6.19
N ASP A 5 29.09 -17.72 -5.43
CA ASP A 5 27.73 -17.79 -6.01
C ASP A 5 27.35 -16.46 -6.69
N VAL A 6 26.52 -16.55 -7.74
CA VAL A 6 25.94 -15.38 -8.42
C VAL A 6 24.42 -15.43 -8.33
N LEU A 7 23.83 -14.39 -7.74
CA LEU A 7 22.38 -14.19 -7.72
C LEU A 7 21.96 -13.55 -9.04
N VAL A 8 21.12 -14.23 -9.81
CA VAL A 8 20.60 -13.71 -11.08
C VAL A 8 19.13 -13.37 -10.91
N VAL A 9 18.76 -12.13 -11.23
CA VAL A 9 17.37 -11.66 -11.16
C VAL A 9 16.94 -11.03 -12.48
N THR A 10 15.65 -11.14 -12.79
CA THR A 10 15.12 -10.59 -14.04
C THR A 10 15.04 -9.06 -13.99
N LYS A 11 14.49 -8.49 -12.91
CA LYS A 11 14.36 -7.03 -12.73
C LYS A 11 14.63 -6.61 -11.28
N PRO A 12 15.08 -5.37 -11.04
CA PRO A 12 15.35 -4.87 -9.68
C PRO A 12 14.12 -4.88 -8.75
N ASP A 13 12.93 -4.58 -9.28
CA ASP A 13 11.67 -4.57 -8.51
C ASP A 13 11.24 -5.95 -8.00
N ARG A 14 11.80 -7.03 -8.57
CA ARG A 14 11.59 -8.40 -8.11
C ARG A 14 12.52 -8.82 -6.98
N LEU A 15 13.58 -8.05 -6.76
CA LEU A 15 14.56 -8.29 -5.71
C LEU A 15 14.32 -7.38 -4.49
N ALA A 16 13.90 -6.13 -4.70
CA ALA A 16 13.83 -5.12 -3.66
C ALA A 16 12.53 -4.31 -3.68
N ARG A 17 12.04 -3.92 -2.49
CA ARG A 17 10.82 -3.10 -2.33
C ARG A 17 11.05 -1.59 -2.47
N SER A 18 12.32 -1.19 -2.53
CA SER A 18 12.74 0.21 -2.67
C SER A 18 14.18 0.28 -3.15
N THR A 19 14.57 1.46 -3.62
CA THR A 19 15.96 1.78 -3.97
C THR A 19 16.94 1.49 -2.83
N ALA A 20 16.67 1.99 -1.63
CA ALA A 20 17.53 1.78 -0.47
C ALA A 20 17.67 0.28 -0.12
N ASP A 21 16.57 -0.46 -0.25
CA ASP A 21 16.56 -1.92 -0.04
C ASP A 21 17.41 -2.66 -1.08
N LEU A 22 17.37 -2.22 -2.35
CA LEU A 22 18.20 -2.78 -3.41
C LEU A 22 19.69 -2.57 -3.15
N LEU A 23 20.08 -1.34 -2.81
CA LEU A 23 21.48 -1.00 -2.51
C LEU A 23 21.99 -1.79 -1.30
N ARG A 24 21.15 -1.95 -0.26
CA ARG A 24 21.47 -2.80 0.89
C ARG A 24 21.69 -4.26 0.47
N LEU A 25 20.80 -4.83 -0.34
CA LEU A 25 20.93 -6.21 -0.83
C LEU A 25 22.20 -6.41 -1.66
N VAL A 26 22.59 -5.43 -2.47
CA VAL A 26 23.84 -5.46 -3.24
C VAL A 26 25.05 -5.56 -2.30
N GLU A 27 25.11 -4.74 -1.25
CA GLU A 27 26.20 -4.83 -0.27
C GLU A 27 26.19 -6.14 0.51
N GLU A 28 25.02 -6.68 0.86
CA GLU A 28 24.90 -7.98 1.53
C GLU A 28 25.37 -9.15 0.67
N VAL A 29 25.05 -9.13 -0.63
CA VAL A 29 25.52 -10.13 -1.60
C VAL A 29 27.04 -10.01 -1.75
N LYS A 30 27.56 -8.80 -1.90
CA LYS A 30 29.01 -8.55 -2.00
C LYS A 30 29.76 -8.99 -0.74
N ALA A 31 29.24 -8.70 0.45
CA ALA A 31 29.86 -9.08 1.73
C ALA A 31 29.98 -10.61 1.91
N LYS A 32 29.11 -11.38 1.23
CA LYS A 32 29.19 -12.85 1.18
C LYS A 32 30.16 -13.38 0.11
N GLY A 33 30.91 -12.50 -0.58
CA GLY A 33 31.75 -12.88 -1.71
C GLY A 33 30.95 -13.38 -2.91
N CYS A 34 29.71 -12.94 -3.04
CA CYS A 34 28.80 -13.34 -4.12
C CYS A 34 28.61 -12.18 -5.12
N GLY A 35 28.20 -12.52 -6.34
CA GLY A 35 27.81 -11.56 -7.37
C GLY A 35 26.30 -11.36 -7.47
N LEU A 36 25.85 -10.22 -7.99
CA LEU A 36 24.46 -9.98 -8.41
C LEU A 36 24.43 -9.55 -9.87
N ILE A 37 23.63 -10.25 -10.66
CA ILE A 37 23.36 -9.97 -12.07
C ILE A 37 21.88 -9.64 -12.24
N VAL A 38 21.58 -8.51 -12.88
CA VAL A 38 20.21 -8.12 -13.28
C VAL A 38 20.10 -8.20 -14.80
N LEU A 39 19.18 -9.03 -15.31
CA LEU A 39 19.08 -9.35 -16.74
C LEU A 39 18.32 -8.31 -17.58
N SER A 40 17.29 -7.66 -17.01
CA SER A 40 16.36 -6.82 -17.76
C SER A 40 16.46 -5.36 -17.31
N MET A 41 17.61 -4.73 -17.64
CA MET A 41 17.73 -3.27 -17.67
C MET A 41 17.69 -2.79 -19.13
N ASN A 42 16.54 -2.90 -19.80
CA ASN A 42 16.36 -2.50 -21.21
C ASN A 42 17.41 -3.11 -22.18
N GLY A 43 17.74 -4.40 -22.01
CA GLY A 43 18.72 -5.11 -22.84
C GLY A 43 20.15 -5.07 -22.32
N MET A 44 20.42 -4.31 -21.25
CA MET A 44 21.70 -4.32 -20.56
C MET A 44 21.68 -5.32 -19.40
N THR A 45 22.74 -6.13 -19.30
CA THR A 45 23.00 -6.96 -18.11
C THR A 45 23.83 -6.12 -17.14
N LEU A 46 23.33 -5.94 -15.92
CA LEU A 46 24.05 -5.21 -14.89
C LEU A 46 24.79 -6.21 -13.99
N ASP A 47 26.10 -6.32 -14.20
CA ASP A 47 27.00 -7.09 -13.34
C ASP A 47 27.57 -6.19 -12.23
N THR A 48 27.08 -6.36 -11.01
CA THR A 48 27.46 -5.54 -9.85
C THR A 48 28.84 -5.85 -9.28
N THR A 49 29.62 -6.74 -9.89
CA THR A 49 30.99 -7.06 -9.47
C THR A 49 31.99 -5.94 -9.78
N SER A 50 31.67 -5.01 -10.69
CA SER A 50 32.52 -3.86 -11.05
C SER A 50 32.12 -2.56 -10.32
N PRO A 51 33.08 -1.72 -9.87
CA PRO A 51 32.81 -0.40 -9.33
C PRO A 51 31.95 0.50 -10.24
N THR A 52 32.15 0.42 -11.56
CA THR A 52 31.37 1.19 -12.54
C THR A 52 29.89 0.78 -12.53
N SER A 53 29.62 -0.52 -12.49
CA SER A 53 28.24 -1.03 -12.43
C SER A 53 27.55 -0.67 -11.11
N LYS A 54 28.29 -0.66 -10.00
CA LYS A 54 27.77 -0.18 -8.71
C LYS A 54 27.40 1.31 -8.76
N MET A 55 28.22 2.15 -9.39
CA MET A 55 27.93 3.57 -9.59
C MET A 55 26.67 3.74 -10.46
N MET A 56 26.59 3.04 -11.60
CA MET A 56 25.43 3.10 -12.49
C MET A 56 24.15 2.65 -11.79
N LEU A 57 24.21 1.57 -11.00
CA LEU A 57 23.10 1.12 -10.18
C LEU A 57 22.62 2.22 -9.22
N THR A 58 23.58 2.87 -8.55
CA THR A 58 23.31 3.94 -7.57
C THR A 58 22.69 5.18 -8.22
N MET A 59 23.11 5.54 -9.43
CA MET A 59 22.50 6.64 -10.19
C MET A 59 21.07 6.31 -10.62
N LEU A 60 20.83 5.12 -11.17
CA LEU A 60 19.49 4.66 -11.56
C LEU A 60 18.54 4.60 -10.36
N ALA A 61 19.05 4.08 -9.25
CA ALA A 61 18.44 4.09 -7.94
C ALA A 61 17.98 5.50 -7.52
N ALA A 62 18.90 6.48 -7.57
CA ALA A 62 18.62 7.86 -7.19
C ALA A 62 17.57 8.53 -8.10
N VAL A 63 17.63 8.28 -9.41
CA VAL A 63 16.61 8.79 -10.35
C VAL A 63 15.23 8.22 -10.02
N ALA A 64 15.13 6.91 -9.78
CA ALA A 64 13.85 6.27 -9.45
C ALA A 64 13.26 6.80 -8.12
N GLU A 65 14.11 7.10 -7.14
CA GLU A 65 13.68 7.71 -5.88
C GLU A 65 13.19 9.14 -6.08
N PHE A 66 13.91 9.95 -6.84
CA PHE A 66 13.51 11.30 -7.21
C PHE A 66 12.15 11.34 -7.92
N GLU A 67 11.94 10.50 -8.93
CA GLU A 67 10.65 10.41 -9.64
C GLU A 67 9.50 10.03 -8.71
N ARG A 68 9.73 9.10 -7.78
CA ARG A 68 8.74 8.68 -6.80
C ARG A 68 8.33 9.83 -5.88
N ASP A 69 9.28 10.63 -5.45
CA ASP A 69 9.00 11.73 -4.54
C ASP A 69 8.27 12.89 -5.24
N ILE A 70 8.64 13.21 -6.50
CA ILE A 70 7.87 14.13 -7.35
C ILE A 70 6.43 13.63 -7.56
N MET A 71 6.23 12.33 -7.77
CA MET A 71 4.89 11.75 -7.91
C MET A 71 4.05 11.92 -6.63
N LYS A 72 4.64 11.69 -5.46
CA LYS A 72 3.95 11.90 -4.17
C LYS A 72 3.65 13.37 -3.91
N GLU A 73 4.54 14.28 -4.28
CA GLU A 73 4.32 15.72 -4.15
C GLU A 73 3.07 16.14 -4.94
N ARG A 74 3.01 15.78 -6.23
CA ARG A 74 1.85 16.03 -7.09
C ARG A 74 0.57 15.37 -6.54
N GLN A 75 0.68 14.17 -5.98
CA GLN A 75 -0.45 13.51 -5.34
C GLN A 75 -0.96 14.31 -4.14
N ARG A 76 -0.07 14.83 -3.29
CA ARG A 76 -0.45 15.64 -2.12
C ARG A 76 -1.14 16.93 -2.54
N GLU A 77 -0.64 17.61 -3.57
CA GLU A 77 -1.28 18.79 -4.14
C GLU A 77 -2.70 18.47 -4.64
N GLY A 78 -2.85 17.38 -5.40
CA GLY A 78 -4.16 16.91 -5.88
C GLY A 78 -5.12 16.57 -4.75
N ILE A 79 -4.63 15.90 -3.69
CA ILE A 79 -5.43 15.62 -2.49
C ILE A 79 -5.84 16.92 -1.78
N ALA A 80 -4.92 17.88 -1.63
CA ALA A 80 -5.21 19.16 -0.98
C ALA A 80 -6.30 19.94 -1.73
N LYS A 81 -6.21 20.00 -3.06
CA LYS A 81 -7.24 20.61 -3.92
C LYS A 81 -8.60 19.91 -3.77
N ALA A 82 -8.63 18.58 -3.88
CA ALA A 82 -9.87 17.82 -3.74
C ALA A 82 -10.48 17.89 -2.32
N LYS A 83 -9.66 18.08 -1.28
CA LYS A 83 -10.13 18.38 0.08
C LYS A 83 -10.74 19.77 0.17
N ALA A 84 -10.11 20.79 -0.40
CA ALA A 84 -10.65 22.16 -0.45
C ALA A 84 -11.99 22.22 -1.21
N GLU A 85 -12.13 21.40 -2.28
CA GLU A 85 -13.39 21.22 -3.02
C GLU A 85 -14.43 20.35 -2.27
N GLY A 86 -14.13 19.84 -1.06
CA GLY A 86 -15.07 19.04 -0.27
C GLY A 86 -15.39 17.65 -0.85
N ARG A 87 -14.55 17.12 -1.76
CA ARG A 87 -14.80 15.82 -2.42
C ARG A 87 -14.60 14.62 -1.48
N TYR A 88 -13.77 14.79 -0.45
CA TYR A 88 -13.53 13.74 0.55
C TYR A 88 -14.65 13.69 1.58
N LYS A 89 -15.62 12.77 1.38
CA LYS A 89 -16.74 12.53 2.31
C LYS A 89 -16.56 11.29 3.20
N GLY A 90 -15.34 10.73 3.24
CA GLY A 90 -15.05 9.50 3.95
C GLY A 90 -15.77 8.28 3.36
N ARG A 91 -15.85 7.20 4.14
CA ARG A 91 -16.57 5.98 3.75
C ARG A 91 -18.07 6.27 3.74
N LYS A 92 -18.77 5.89 2.66
CA LYS A 92 -20.25 5.96 2.61
C LYS A 92 -20.84 5.21 3.81
N PRO A 93 -21.73 5.83 4.61
CA PRO A 93 -22.30 5.21 5.80
C PRO A 93 -23.42 4.21 5.43
N THR A 94 -23.04 3.00 4.99
CA THR A 94 -23.97 1.97 4.50
C THR A 94 -24.90 1.40 5.57
N ALA A 95 -24.50 1.42 6.84
CA ALA A 95 -25.39 1.00 7.93
C ALA A 95 -26.48 2.03 8.22
N ARG A 96 -26.15 3.32 8.08
CA ARG A 96 -27.05 4.42 8.42
C ARG A 96 -28.22 4.53 7.44
N SER A 97 -28.05 4.06 6.20
CA SER A 97 -29.14 3.94 5.23
C SER A 97 -30.18 2.86 5.58
N GLN A 98 -29.88 1.97 6.54
CA GLN A 98 -30.81 0.93 7.01
C GLN A 98 -31.34 1.22 8.42
N ALA A 99 -31.14 2.45 8.94
CA ALA A 99 -31.51 2.80 10.31
C ALA A 99 -33.01 2.63 10.59
N GLU A 100 -33.88 3.00 9.64
CA GLU A 100 -35.33 2.81 9.78
C GLU A 100 -35.69 1.32 9.90
N GLN A 101 -35.09 0.45 9.08
CA GLN A 101 -35.31 -1.00 9.15
C GLN A 101 -34.83 -1.58 10.49
N VAL A 102 -33.72 -1.08 11.02
CA VAL A 102 -33.23 -1.45 12.36
C VAL A 102 -34.26 -1.07 13.43
N GLN A 103 -34.83 0.13 13.37
CA GLN A 103 -35.82 0.60 14.34
C GLN A 103 -37.10 -0.22 14.30
N THR A 104 -37.65 -0.49 13.10
CA THR A 104 -38.84 -1.34 12.93
C THR A 104 -38.62 -2.72 13.54
N LEU A 105 -37.49 -3.37 13.24
CA LEU A 105 -37.19 -4.70 13.78
C LEU A 105 -37.00 -4.69 15.31
N VAL A 106 -36.46 -3.61 15.88
CA VAL A 106 -36.38 -3.46 17.35
C VAL A 106 -37.78 -3.29 17.96
N ALA A 107 -38.66 -2.50 17.33
CA ALA A 107 -40.04 -2.32 17.77
C ALA A 107 -40.84 -3.65 17.70
N GLU A 108 -40.51 -4.52 16.75
CA GLU A 108 -41.02 -5.89 16.65
C GLU A 108 -40.40 -6.88 17.67
N GLY A 109 -39.48 -6.42 18.52
CA GLY A 109 -38.84 -7.22 19.56
C GLY A 109 -37.68 -8.12 19.08
N VAL A 110 -37.18 -7.92 17.85
CA VAL A 110 -36.07 -8.70 17.30
C VAL A 110 -34.75 -8.31 17.98
N SER A 111 -33.97 -9.31 18.39
CA SER A 111 -32.67 -9.05 19.05
C SER A 111 -31.65 -8.39 18.11
N ALA A 112 -30.79 -7.53 18.65
CA ALA A 112 -29.75 -6.83 17.87
C ALA A 112 -28.81 -7.78 17.10
N THR A 113 -28.58 -9.00 17.61
CA THR A 113 -27.77 -10.03 16.92
C THR A 113 -28.48 -10.58 15.69
N GLU A 114 -29.79 -10.76 15.79
CA GLU A 114 -30.62 -11.27 14.69
C GLU A 114 -30.83 -10.18 13.62
N ILE A 115 -31.02 -8.93 14.02
CA ILE A 115 -31.07 -7.77 13.12
C ILE A 115 -29.75 -7.65 12.33
N ALA A 116 -28.60 -7.76 13.01
CA ALA A 116 -27.29 -7.72 12.38
C ALA A 116 -27.14 -8.79 11.28
N LYS A 117 -27.63 -10.01 11.53
CA LYS A 117 -27.63 -11.09 10.53
C LYS A 117 -28.57 -10.79 9.36
N ARG A 118 -29.82 -10.40 9.63
CA ARG A 118 -30.83 -10.14 8.60
C ARG A 118 -30.44 -8.99 7.65
N LEU A 119 -29.81 -7.95 8.19
CA LEU A 119 -29.41 -6.76 7.43
C LEU A 119 -27.96 -6.82 6.92
N GLY A 120 -27.23 -7.91 7.20
CA GLY A 120 -25.85 -8.10 6.74
C GLY A 120 -24.88 -7.05 7.31
N MET A 121 -25.08 -6.60 8.55
CA MET A 121 -24.24 -5.60 9.20
C MET A 121 -23.65 -6.08 10.52
N GLY A 122 -22.61 -5.39 11.02
CA GLY A 122 -22.05 -5.69 12.34
C GLY A 122 -22.98 -5.27 13.48
N ARG A 123 -22.96 -5.99 14.61
CA ARG A 123 -23.75 -5.62 15.82
C ARG A 123 -23.50 -4.19 16.28
N THR A 124 -22.27 -3.69 16.20
CA THR A 124 -21.93 -2.29 16.53
C THR A 124 -22.63 -1.29 15.61
N SER A 125 -22.86 -1.65 14.34
CA SER A 125 -23.62 -0.81 13.41
C SER A 125 -25.10 -0.73 13.78
N VAL A 126 -25.69 -1.82 14.28
CA VAL A 126 -27.07 -1.85 14.77
C VAL A 126 -27.22 -0.88 15.95
N TYR A 127 -26.37 -0.98 16.96
CA TYR A 127 -26.40 -0.06 18.11
C TYR A 127 -26.14 1.40 17.72
N ARG A 128 -25.23 1.65 16.77
CA ARG A 128 -24.99 3.01 16.27
C ARG A 128 -26.22 3.62 15.57
N CYS A 129 -26.99 2.81 14.83
CA CYS A 129 -28.24 3.28 14.23
C CYS A 129 -29.30 3.62 15.28
N LEU A 130 -29.29 2.93 16.43
CA LEU A 130 -30.20 3.19 17.55
C LEU A 130 -29.77 4.38 18.41
N SER A 131 -28.46 4.62 18.58
CA SER A 131 -27.95 5.73 19.39
C SER A 131 -28.07 7.09 18.71
N GLU A 132 -28.05 7.14 17.37
CA GLU A 132 -28.17 8.38 16.60
C GLU A 132 -29.62 8.83 16.38
N SER A 133 -30.62 8.04 16.80
CA SER A 133 -32.05 8.36 16.68
C SER A 133 -32.69 8.94 17.94
N SER A 134 -31.93 9.14 19.02
CA SER A 134 -32.42 9.90 20.17
C SER A 134 -32.37 11.40 19.84
N PRO A 135 -33.51 12.10 19.74
CA PRO A 135 -33.50 13.54 19.54
C PRO A 135 -32.96 14.20 20.81
N THR A 136 -31.97 15.07 20.64
CA THR A 136 -31.74 16.18 21.57
C THR A 136 -32.62 17.33 21.10
#